data_AF-A0A523QJP5-F1
#
_entry.id   AF-A0A523QJP5-F1
#
_cell.length_a   1.000
_cell.length_b   1.000
_cell.length_c   1.000
_cell.angle_alpha   90.00
_cell.angle_beta   90.00
_cell.angle_gamma   90.00
#
_symmetry.space_group_name_H-M   'P 1'
#
loop_
_entity.id
_entity.type
_entity.pdbx_description
1 polymer ?
#
loop_
_entity_poly.entity_id
_entity_poly.type
_entity_poly.pdbx_seq_one_letter_code
_entity_poly.pdbx_strand_id
1 'polypeptide(L)'
;MAAGPSNKGIRYIWIGMLAISLIVGLLFGMSPFSVLVEFVKTALHVDTLKLVGIIILVVFLGNLLKERGHLGQLTRSLETLIRAPRVSIILPSAFMGLLPMPAGALLSAHMVDEPGDRVGLSPESKTFLN
;
A
#
# COMPACT_ATOMS: atom_id res chain seq x y z
N MET A 1 -3.40 19.16 -3.89
CA MET A 1 -2.45 19.28 -2.75
C MET A 1 -3.11 18.63 -1.54
N ALA A 2 -3.05 17.29 -1.44
CA ALA A 2 -3.67 16.56 -0.33
C ALA A 2 -2.87 16.84 0.94
N ALA A 3 -3.51 17.41 1.95
CA ALA A 3 -2.90 17.60 3.26
C ALA A 3 -2.50 16.22 3.80
N GLY A 4 -1.18 15.98 3.91
CA GLY A 4 -0.66 14.78 4.53
C GLY A 4 -1.24 14.61 5.94
N PRO A 5 -1.53 13.38 6.38
CA PRO A 5 -2.17 13.13 7.67
C PRO A 5 -1.44 13.88 8.78
N SER A 6 -2.19 14.66 9.58
CA SER A 6 -1.66 15.37 10.75
C SER A 6 -0.90 14.37 11.62
N ASN A 7 0.38 14.67 11.90
CA ASN A 7 1.27 13.80 12.69
C ASN A 7 0.63 13.38 14.04
N LYS A 8 -0.29 14.20 14.56
CA LYS A 8 -1.08 13.87 15.76
C LYS A 8 -1.99 12.65 15.55
N GLY A 9 -2.70 12.57 14.41
CA GLY A 9 -3.61 11.46 14.09
C GLY A 9 -2.89 10.12 14.01
N ILE A 10 -1.74 10.08 13.32
CA ILE A 10 -0.90 8.88 13.22
C ILE A 10 -0.48 8.40 14.61
N ARG A 11 -0.04 9.30 15.50
CA ARG A 11 0.38 8.97 16.86
C ARG A 11 -0.73 8.31 17.68
N TYR A 12 -1.98 8.79 17.57
CA TYR A 12 -3.11 8.18 18.29
C TYR A 12 -3.43 6.76 17.80
N ILE A 13 -3.26 6.48 16.51
CA ILE A 13 -3.48 5.14 15.95
C ILE A 13 -2.49 4.14 16.54
N TRP A 14 -1.18 4.47 16.54
CA TRP A 14 -0.16 3.58 17.11
C TRP A 14 -0.38 3.29 18.60
N ILE A 15 -0.66 4.34 19.37
CA ILE A 15 -0.91 4.20 20.82
C ILE A 15 -2.18 3.40 21.07
N GLY A 16 -3.26 3.67 20.31
CA GLY A 16 -4.52 2.95 20.41
C GLY A 16 -4.37 1.47 20.09
N MET A 17 -3.69 1.12 19.00
CA MET A 17 -3.44 -0.28 18.62
C MET A 17 -2.64 -1.03 19.69
N LEU A 18 -1.59 -0.41 20.24
CA LEU A 18 -0.79 -1.02 21.31
C LEU A 18 -1.60 -1.21 22.60
N ALA A 19 -2.36 -0.18 23.00
CA ALA A 19 -3.18 -0.23 24.21
C ALA A 19 -4.25 -1.32 24.11
N ILE A 20 -4.97 -1.38 22.98
CA ILE A 20 -6.02 -2.39 22.76
C ILE A 20 -5.41 -3.79 22.72
N SER A 21 -4.29 -4.00 22.01
CA SER A 21 -3.62 -5.30 21.96
C SER A 21 -3.20 -5.79 23.34
N LEU A 22 -2.69 -4.90 24.20
CA LEU A 22 -2.31 -5.23 25.57
C LEU A 22 -3.52 -5.59 26.44
N ILE A 23 -4.60 -4.80 26.34
CA ILE A 23 -5.86 -5.06 27.05
C ILE A 23 -6.44 -6.42 26.65
N VAL A 24 -6.43 -6.73 25.35
CA VAL A 24 -6.90 -8.02 24.83
C VAL A 24 -6.05 -9.16 25.39
N GLY A 25 -4.72 -9.05 25.35
CA GLY A 25 -3.83 -10.07 25.93
C GLY A 25 -4.12 -10.33 27.42
N LEU A 26 -4.37 -9.27 28.19
CA LEU A 26 -4.70 -9.38 29.60
C LEU A 26 -6.09 -10.00 29.83
N LEU A 27 -7.09 -9.66 29.01
CA LEU A 27 -8.44 -10.27 29.02
C LEU A 27 -8.41 -11.78 28.78
N PHE A 28 -7.49 -12.26 27.94
CA PHE A 28 -7.27 -13.68 27.69
C PHE A 28 -6.41 -14.37 28.78
N GLY A 29 -6.12 -13.68 29.89
CA GLY A 29 -5.39 -14.24 31.03
C GLY A 29 -3.87 -14.32 30.84
N MET A 30 -3.32 -13.68 29.82
CA MET A 30 -1.87 -13.62 29.62
C MET A 30 -1.25 -12.58 30.55
N SER A 31 -0.14 -12.93 31.21
CA SER A 31 0.64 -11.94 31.96
C SER A 31 1.24 -10.90 31.00
N PRO A 32 1.44 -9.64 31.42
CA PRO A 32 2.08 -8.62 30.58
C PRO A 32 3.45 -9.05 30.05
N PHE A 33 4.19 -9.82 30.86
CA PHE A 33 5.47 -10.39 30.45
C PHE A 33 5.31 -11.44 29.35
N SER A 34 4.31 -12.32 29.45
CA SER A 34 4.00 -13.32 28.43
C SER A 34 3.61 -12.66 27.10
N VAL A 35 2.84 -11.57 27.14
CA VAL A 35 2.48 -10.80 25.93
C VAL A 35 3.73 -10.23 25.26
N LEU A 36 4.66 -9.67 26.02
CA LEU A 36 5.91 -9.13 25.48
C LEU A 36 6.80 -10.22 24.87
N VAL A 37 6.90 -11.37 25.53
CA VAL A 37 7.67 -12.52 25.02
C VAL A 37 7.08 -13.04 23.71
N GLU A 38 5.76 -13.21 23.65
CA GLU A 38 5.09 -13.65 22.42
C GLU A 38 5.18 -12.62 21.30
N PHE A 39 5.14 -11.32 21.62
CA PHE A 39 5.39 -10.26 20.67
C PHE A 39 6.77 -10.40 20.01
N VAL A 40 7.83 -10.58 20.81
CA VAL A 40 9.21 -10.74 20.27
C VAL A 40 9.33 -12.03 19.47
N LYS A 41 8.78 -13.14 19.95
CA LYS A 41 8.78 -14.42 19.21
C LYS A 41 8.08 -14.29 17.86
N THR A 42 6.92 -13.65 17.83
CA THR A 42 6.12 -13.45 16.61
C THR A 42 6.83 -12.51 15.65
N ALA A 43 7.47 -11.45 16.15
CA ALA A 43 8.24 -10.50 15.34
C ALA A 43 9.45 -11.16 14.65
N LEU A 44 10.13 -12.09 15.35
CA LEU A 44 11.26 -12.85 14.82
C LEU A 44 10.86 -14.16 14.12
N HIS A 45 9.56 -14.46 14.06
CA HIS A 45 9.08 -15.66 13.41
C HIS A 45 9.41 -15.63 11.92
N VAL A 46 9.81 -16.78 11.38
CA VAL A 46 10.28 -16.91 10.00
C VAL A 46 9.21 -16.41 9.00
N ASP A 47 7.95 -16.70 9.25
CA ASP A 47 6.86 -16.26 8.35
C ASP A 47 6.61 -14.75 8.40
N THR A 48 6.76 -14.13 9.58
CA THR A 48 6.71 -12.67 9.73
C THR A 48 7.85 -12.02 8.97
N LEU A 49 9.08 -12.52 9.13
CA LEU A 49 10.25 -12.02 8.43
C LEU A 49 10.16 -12.23 6.92
N LYS A 50 9.63 -13.37 6.47
CA LYS A 50 9.36 -13.63 5.04
C LYS A 50 8.37 -12.61 4.48
N LEU A 51 7.26 -12.37 5.17
CA LEU A 51 6.26 -11.39 4.73
C LEU A 51 6.86 -9.99 4.61
N VAL A 52 7.58 -9.54 5.65
CA VAL A 52 8.28 -8.25 5.64
C VAL A 52 9.30 -8.18 4.49
N GLY A 53 10.07 -9.25 4.28
CA GLY A 53 11.03 -9.37 3.19
C GLY A 53 10.36 -9.25 1.81
N ILE A 54 9.25 -9.95 1.58
CA ILE A 54 8.46 -9.85 0.33
C ILE A 54 7.99 -8.42 0.10
N ILE A 55 7.45 -7.76 1.14
CA ILE A 55 6.99 -6.37 1.04
C ILE A 55 8.14 -5.44 0.66
N ILE A 56 9.28 -5.56 1.33
CA ILE A 56 10.48 -4.75 1.02
C ILE A 56 10.90 -4.98 -0.43
N LEU A 57 10.96 -6.24 -0.87
CA LEU A 57 11.43 -6.60 -2.20
C LEU A 57 10.50 -6.06 -3.30
N VAL A 58 9.18 -6.11 -3.09
CA VAL A 58 8.19 -5.61 -4.05
C VAL A 58 8.17 -4.09 -4.09
N VAL A 59 8.27 -3.42 -2.93
CA VAL A 59 8.42 -1.95 -2.90
C VAL A 59 9.72 -1.53 -3.59
N PHE A 60 10.81 -2.23 -3.33
CA PHE A 60 12.10 -2.00 -3.97
C PHE A 60 12.03 -2.19 -5.49
N LEU A 61 11.42 -3.28 -5.95
CA LEU A 61 11.19 -3.53 -7.37
C LEU A 61 10.32 -2.44 -8.00
N GLY A 62 9.22 -2.05 -7.35
CA GLY A 62 8.34 -0.97 -7.79
C GLY A 62 9.11 0.35 -7.96
N ASN A 63 9.97 0.69 -7.00
CA ASN A 63 10.82 1.87 -7.06
C ASN A 63 11.85 1.80 -8.20
N LEU A 64 12.50 0.65 -8.39
CA LEU A 64 13.43 0.44 -9.51
C LEU A 64 12.73 0.61 -10.88
N LEU A 65 11.55 0.04 -11.04
CA LEU A 65 10.77 0.16 -12.28
C LEU A 65 10.30 1.60 -12.52
N LYS A 66 10.05 2.36 -11.44
CA LYS A 66 9.70 3.78 -11.49
C LYS A 66 10.90 4.64 -11.92
N GLU A 67 12.07 4.44 -11.31
CA GLU A 67 13.29 5.19 -11.64
C GLU A 67 13.73 5.02 -13.09
N ARG A 68 13.52 3.83 -13.67
CA ARG A 68 13.84 3.55 -15.07
C ARG A 68 12.76 4.01 -16.07
N GLY A 69 11.65 4.57 -15.58
CA GLY A 69 10.51 4.94 -16.42
C GLY A 69 9.77 3.75 -17.05
N HIS A 70 10.08 2.52 -16.63
CA HIS A 70 9.48 1.30 -17.18
C HIS A 70 8.00 1.18 -16.81
N LEU A 71 7.59 1.64 -15.63
CA LEU A 71 6.17 1.70 -15.26
C LEU A 71 5.37 2.59 -16.22
N GLY A 72 5.92 3.75 -16.59
CA GLY A 72 5.29 4.65 -17.57
C GLY A 72 5.23 4.02 -18.98
N GLN A 73 6.26 3.29 -19.39
CA GLN A 73 6.27 2.57 -20.68
C GLN A 73 5.26 1.42 -20.71
N LEU A 74 5.11 0.68 -19.62
CA LEU A 74 4.10 -0.38 -19.47
C LEU A 74 2.69 0.20 -19.59
N THR A 75 2.46 1.32 -18.91
CA THR A 75 1.19 2.05 -18.97
C THR A 75 0.91 2.46 -20.41
N ARG A 76 1.83 3.19 -21.06
CA ARG A 76 1.68 3.65 -22.46
C ARG A 76 1.44 2.50 -23.44
N SER A 77 2.12 1.36 -23.26
CA SER A 77 1.93 0.18 -24.11
C SER A 77 0.52 -0.41 -23.95
N LEU A 78 0.02 -0.46 -22.71
CA LEU A 78 -1.37 -0.82 -22.42
C LEU A 78 -2.36 0.20 -23.02
N GLU A 79 -2.08 1.50 -22.92
CA GLU A 79 -2.91 2.54 -23.54
C GLU A 79 -2.98 2.40 -25.06
N THR A 80 -1.85 2.07 -25.70
CA THR A 80 -1.81 1.86 -27.16
C THR A 80 -2.55 0.61 -27.61
N LEU A 81 -2.60 -0.43 -26.76
CA LEU A 81 -3.36 -1.65 -27.03
C LEU A 81 -4.87 -1.42 -26.89
N ILE A 82 -5.28 -0.51 -26.00
CA ILE A 82 -6.68 -0.23 -25.67
C ILE A 82 -7.11 1.06 -26.36
N ARG A 83 -7.83 0.95 -27.48
CA ARG A 83 -8.35 2.10 -28.27
C ARG A 83 -9.40 2.98 -27.55
N ALA A 84 -9.67 2.77 -26.26
CA ALA A 84 -10.67 3.48 -25.48
C ALA A 84 -10.03 4.29 -24.32
N PRO A 85 -9.99 5.65 -24.41
CA PRO A 85 -9.31 6.51 -23.43
C PRO A 85 -9.76 6.32 -21.98
N ARG A 86 -11.04 6.05 -21.75
CA ARG A 86 -11.60 5.81 -20.40
C ARG A 86 -11.13 4.46 -19.81
N VAL A 87 -11.01 3.44 -20.65
CA VAL A 87 -10.60 2.09 -20.22
C VAL A 87 -9.10 2.05 -19.97
N SER A 88 -8.33 2.83 -20.72
CA SER A 88 -6.88 2.99 -20.59
C SER A 88 -6.42 3.42 -19.19
N ILE A 89 -7.22 4.23 -18.50
CA ILE A 89 -6.92 4.73 -17.15
C ILE A 89 -7.33 3.70 -16.07
N ILE A 90 -8.44 3.00 -16.30
CA ILE A 90 -9.04 2.08 -15.32
C ILE A 90 -8.32 0.73 -15.30
N LEU A 91 -7.94 0.22 -16.47
CA LEU A 91 -7.47 -1.16 -16.60
C LEU A 91 -6.13 -1.44 -15.88
N PRO A 92 -5.09 -0.59 -15.99
CA PRO A 92 -3.85 -0.78 -15.25
C PRO A 92 -4.06 -0.74 -13.73
N SER A 93 -4.91 0.18 -13.25
CA SER A 93 -5.27 0.29 -11.82
C SER A 93 -5.99 -0.97 -11.33
N ALA A 94 -6.98 -1.44 -12.08
CA ALA A 94 -7.75 -2.64 -11.75
C ALA A 94 -6.88 -3.92 -11.74
N PHE A 95 -5.96 -4.09 -12.70
CA PHE A 95 -5.03 -5.22 -12.71
C PHE A 95 -4.10 -5.22 -11.49
N MET A 96 -3.67 -4.04 -11.03
CA MET A 96 -2.84 -3.90 -9.84
C MET A 96 -3.63 -4.13 -8.55
N GLY A 97 -4.89 -3.70 -8.49
CA GLY A 97 -5.80 -3.99 -7.39
C GLY A 97 -6.15 -5.49 -7.25
N LEU A 98 -6.03 -6.26 -8.34
CA LEU A 98 -6.20 -7.72 -8.33
C LEU A 98 -4.97 -8.48 -7.82
N LEU A 99 -3.81 -7.82 -7.64
CA LEU A 99 -2.66 -8.45 -7.01
C LEU A 99 -2.88 -8.52 -5.49
N PRO A 100 -2.87 -9.73 -4.86
CA PRO A 100 -3.13 -9.90 -3.44
C PRO A 100 -1.88 -9.50 -2.63
N MET A 101 -1.58 -8.21 -2.62
CA MET A 101 -0.39 -7.64 -1.99
C MET A 101 -0.77 -6.34 -1.27
N PRO A 102 -0.26 -6.09 -0.04
CA PRO A 102 -0.52 -4.85 0.69
C PRO A 102 -0.02 -3.58 -0.02
N ALA A 103 0.73 -3.73 -1.12
CA ALA A 103 1.24 -2.65 -1.96
C ALA A 103 0.27 -2.22 -3.09
N GLY A 104 -0.85 -2.93 -3.31
CA GLY A 104 -1.80 -2.67 -4.41
C GLY A 104 -2.19 -1.19 -4.49
N ALA A 105 -2.76 -0.65 -3.40
CA ALA A 105 -3.24 0.75 -3.33
C ALA A 105 -2.13 1.82 -3.42
N LEU A 106 -0.88 1.48 -3.06
CA LEU A 106 0.26 2.40 -3.09
C LEU A 106 0.85 2.48 -4.50
N LEU A 107 0.81 1.36 -5.23
CA LEU A 107 1.36 1.25 -6.58
C LEU A 107 0.33 1.59 -7.67
N SER A 108 -0.95 1.24 -7.48
CA SER A 108 -2.06 1.66 -8.37
C SER A 108 -2.22 3.18 -8.40
N ALA A 109 -1.98 3.86 -7.27
CA ALA A 109 -2.04 5.33 -7.18
C ALA A 109 -1.08 6.00 -8.18
N HIS A 110 0.14 5.49 -8.31
CA HIS A 110 1.11 5.99 -9.29
C HIS A 110 0.74 5.70 -10.75
N MET A 111 -0.09 4.69 -11.00
CA MET A 111 -0.54 4.33 -12.35
C MET A 111 -1.67 5.23 -12.87
N VAL A 112 -2.46 5.80 -11.95
CA VAL A 112 -3.55 6.76 -12.28
C VAL A 112 -3.06 8.20 -12.19
N ASP A 113 -1.99 8.49 -11.44
CA ASP A 113 -1.48 9.85 -11.27
C ASP A 113 -1.01 10.48 -12.59
N GLU A 114 -0.10 9.82 -13.33
CA GLU A 114 0.49 10.37 -14.56
C GLU A 114 -0.56 10.53 -15.69
N PRO A 115 -1.42 9.53 -15.99
CA PRO A 115 -2.50 9.71 -16.98
C PRO A 115 -3.57 10.69 -16.49
N GLY A 116 -3.93 10.63 -15.20
CA GLY A 116 -4.94 11.48 -14.59
C GLY A 116 -4.57 12.97 -14.59
N ASP A 117 -3.28 13.31 -14.39
CA ASP A 117 -2.80 14.69 -14.54
C ASP A 117 -2.88 15.17 -15.99
N ARG A 118 -2.54 14.30 -16.96
CA ARG A 118 -2.59 14.64 -18.40
C ARG A 118 -4.00 14.96 -18.87
N VAL A 119 -5.02 14.33 -18.28
CA VAL A 119 -6.44 14.58 -18.60
C VAL A 119 -7.14 15.53 -17.60
N GLY A 120 -6.39 16.11 -16.65
CA GLY A 120 -6.90 17.12 -15.72
C GLY A 120 -7.88 16.58 -14.66
N LEU A 121 -7.76 15.31 -14.25
CA LEU A 121 -8.61 14.73 -13.22
C LEU A 121 -8.35 15.39 -11.85
N SER A 122 -9.44 15.65 -11.13
CA SER A 122 -9.36 16.14 -9.76
C SER A 122 -8.77 15.08 -8.82
N PRO A 123 -8.14 15.45 -7.69
CA PRO A 123 -7.61 14.51 -6.70
C PRO A 123 -8.66 13.50 -6.19
N GLU A 124 -9.92 13.93 -6.06
CA GLU A 124 -11.05 13.09 -5.65
C GLU A 124 -11.33 12.03 -6.73
N SER A 125 -11.28 12.42 -8.00
CA SER A 125 -11.50 11.52 -9.13
C SER A 125 -10.36 10.52 -9.28
N LYS A 126 -9.11 10.92 -9.02
CA LYS A 126 -7.96 10.00 -8.98
C LYS A 126 -8.07 8.98 -7.85
N THR A 127 -8.53 9.43 -6.68
CA THR A 127 -8.75 8.55 -5.51
C THR A 127 -9.87 7.57 -5.78
N PHE A 128 -10.93 7.97 -6.48
CA PHE A 128 -12.03 7.09 -6.87
C PHE A 128 -11.62 5.98 -7.85
N LEU A 129 -10.59 6.23 -8.66
CA LEU A 129 -10.06 5.28 -9.65
C LEU A 129 -8.92 4.39 -9.10
N ASN A 130 -8.54 4.59 -7.84
CA ASN A 130 -7.54 3.81 -7.10
C ASN A 130 -8.21 2.77 -6.20
#